data_AF-A0A6I6JKU6-F1
#
_entry.id   AF-A0A6I6JKU6-F1
#
_cell.length_a   1.000
_cell.length_b   1.000
_cell.length_c   1.000
_cell.angle_alpha   90.00
_cell.angle_beta   90.00
_cell.angle_gamma   90.00
#
_symmetry.space_group_name_H-M   'P 1'
#
loop_
_entity.id
_entity.type
_entity.pdbx_description
1 polymer ?
#
loop_
_entity_poly.entity_id
_entity_poly.type
_entity_poly.pdbx_seq_one_letter_code
_entity_poly.pdbx_strand_id
1 'polypeptide(L)'
;MFQKDLLNHLKASFGNSVRLPSSIGFIPEPKGTLNIHINNPDCNMQSDRNAFEGWALASRVAGFEHVRLSWATESIKEPKHYNRFLYRAFMFSKYFKWFSSDVLNVDHIVGVGIEKYINHGTVSASVKDDPRSESAYEDCLYRSQVFRVEHNIDEGRIARQLPVGVYTENPPTEKSALFTGNASAIDLIGLDRDGVLKLFELKVAGNKKVGALSELFFYSCILNDIRSGFIKPSSDALIRDSLLSWQDVINSKKIENYIISSGELHPIVRGVCASSVLENFPVTCIEGYKCE
;
A
#
# COMPACT_ATOMS: atom_id res chain seq x y z
N MET A 1 7.44 -22.70 19.73
CA MET A 1 7.22 -22.79 18.27
C MET A 1 8.43 -22.13 17.63
N PHE A 2 9.21 -22.87 16.83
CA PHE A 2 10.44 -22.38 16.21
C PHE A 2 10.14 -21.78 14.84
N GLN A 3 11.06 -20.99 14.26
CA GLN A 3 10.92 -20.40 12.91
C GLN A 3 10.60 -21.45 11.83
N LYS A 4 11.08 -22.69 12.01
CA LYS A 4 10.76 -23.84 11.14
C LYS A 4 9.27 -24.20 11.17
N ASP A 5 8.62 -24.08 12.33
CA ASP A 5 7.20 -24.36 12.51
C ASP A 5 6.34 -23.29 11.81
N LEU A 6 6.73 -22.01 11.91
CA LEU A 6 6.09 -20.91 11.17
C LEU A 6 6.15 -21.14 9.66
N LEU A 7 7.33 -21.46 9.12
CA LEU A 7 7.47 -21.71 7.68
C LEU A 7 6.61 -22.90 7.22
N ASN A 8 6.48 -23.94 8.04
CA ASN A 8 5.62 -25.08 7.74
C ASN A 8 4.14 -24.67 7.71
N HIS A 9 3.67 -23.85 8.66
CA HIS A 9 2.30 -23.33 8.64
C HIS A 9 2.05 -22.46 7.41
N LEU A 10 2.97 -21.54 7.09
CA LEU A 10 2.86 -20.70 5.88
C LEU A 10 2.83 -21.56 4.61
N LYS A 11 3.66 -22.60 4.51
CA LYS A 11 3.65 -23.51 3.35
C LYS A 11 2.38 -24.34 3.27
N ALA A 12 1.79 -24.72 4.40
CA ALA A 12 0.50 -25.41 4.42
C ALA A 12 -0.62 -24.49 3.91
N SER A 13 -0.59 -23.20 4.26
CA SER A 13 -1.60 -22.21 3.83
C SER A 13 -1.41 -21.70 2.41
N PHE A 14 -0.17 -21.53 1.96
CA PHE A 14 0.15 -20.78 0.72
C PHE A 14 0.98 -21.57 -0.29
N GLY A 15 1.36 -22.81 0.02
CA GLY A 15 2.13 -23.68 -0.85
C GLY A 15 3.65 -23.66 -0.58
N ASN A 16 4.33 -24.69 -1.12
CA ASN A 16 5.72 -25.01 -0.82
C ASN A 16 6.75 -23.98 -1.30
N SER A 17 6.37 -23.07 -2.21
CA SER A 17 7.26 -22.04 -2.76
C SER A 17 7.48 -20.85 -1.83
N VAL A 18 6.68 -20.71 -0.75
CA VAL A 18 6.84 -19.62 0.22
C VAL A 18 8.19 -19.72 0.94
N ARG A 19 8.83 -18.56 1.11
CA ARG A 19 10.10 -18.38 1.83
C ARG A 19 9.96 -17.20 2.79
N LEU A 20 10.54 -17.33 3.98
CA LEU A 20 10.65 -16.22 4.91
C LEU A 20 11.79 -15.29 4.46
N PRO A 21 11.62 -13.96 4.53
CA PRO A 21 12.68 -13.01 4.26
C PRO A 21 13.70 -13.03 5.41
N SER A 22 14.99 -12.96 5.08
CA SER A 22 16.06 -12.94 6.09
C SER A 22 16.15 -11.63 6.87
N SER A 23 15.55 -10.56 6.36
CA SER A 23 15.61 -9.21 6.92
C SER A 23 14.56 -8.93 8.00
N ILE A 24 13.58 -9.82 8.17
CA ILE A 24 12.52 -9.71 9.17
C ILE A 24 12.69 -10.86 10.17
N GLY A 25 12.68 -10.51 11.45
CA GLY A 25 12.62 -11.48 12.52
C GLY A 25 11.20 -12.01 12.69
N PHE A 26 11.05 -13.33 12.80
CA PHE A 26 9.78 -13.97 13.10
C PHE A 26 9.94 -14.81 14.36
N ILE A 27 9.38 -14.33 15.46
CA ILE A 27 9.61 -14.85 16.80
C ILE A 27 8.27 -15.32 17.35
N PRO A 28 7.98 -16.63 17.32
CA PRO A 28 6.76 -17.14 17.92
C PRO A 28 6.80 -16.98 19.43
N GLU A 29 5.70 -16.48 19.99
CA GLU A 29 5.49 -16.24 21.41
C GLU A 29 4.39 -17.19 21.95
N PRO A 30 4.23 -17.33 23.28
CA PRO A 30 3.16 -18.12 23.86
C PRO A 30 1.76 -17.68 23.41
N LYS A 31 0.76 -18.56 23.58
CA LYS A 31 -0.67 -18.28 23.32
C LYS A 31 -0.96 -17.85 21.87
N GLY A 32 -0.33 -18.50 20.90
CA GLY A 32 -0.61 -18.26 19.49
C GLY A 32 -0.18 -16.88 18.97
N THR A 33 0.72 -16.18 19.68
CA THR A 33 1.23 -14.87 19.26
C THR A 33 2.46 -15.02 18.37
N LEU A 34 2.57 -14.20 17.32
CA LEU A 34 3.79 -14.04 16.55
C LEU A 34 4.31 -12.61 16.66
N ASN A 35 5.55 -12.44 17.09
CA ASN A 35 6.23 -11.16 16.99
C ASN A 35 7.00 -11.07 15.66
N ILE A 36 6.63 -10.08 14.84
CA ILE A 36 7.32 -9.68 13.63
C ILE A 36 8.27 -8.53 14.01
N HIS A 37 9.57 -8.75 13.85
CA HIS A 37 10.61 -7.77 14.16
C HIS A 37 11.23 -7.17 12.90
N ILE A 38 11.13 -5.85 12.73
CA ILE A 38 11.69 -5.12 11.59
C ILE A 38 13.01 -4.47 11.97
N ASN A 39 14.10 -4.91 11.35
CA ASN A 39 15.45 -4.38 11.66
C ASN A 39 15.73 -3.00 11.04
N ASN A 40 15.09 -2.65 9.91
CA ASN A 40 15.34 -1.39 9.20
C ASN A 40 13.99 -0.76 8.80
N PRO A 41 13.29 -0.12 9.76
CA PRO A 41 11.94 0.41 9.52
C PRO A 41 11.92 1.63 8.60
N ASP A 42 13.08 2.21 8.30
CA ASP A 42 13.28 3.35 7.40
C ASP A 42 13.58 2.92 5.94
N CYS A 43 13.47 1.62 5.63
CA CYS A 43 13.55 1.11 4.26
C CYS A 43 12.23 1.28 3.49
N ASN A 44 12.29 1.19 2.16
CA ASN A 44 11.10 1.21 1.31
C ASN A 44 10.16 0.01 1.58
N MET A 45 8.87 0.29 1.76
CA MET A 45 7.81 -0.69 2.05
C MET A 45 7.56 -1.71 0.93
N GLN A 46 7.90 -1.39 -0.33
CA GLN A 46 7.77 -2.33 -1.44
C GLN A 46 8.71 -3.53 -1.29
N SER A 47 9.80 -3.35 -0.55
CA SER A 47 10.74 -4.44 -0.30
C SER A 47 10.16 -5.38 0.75
N ASP A 48 10.36 -6.68 0.56
CA ASP A 48 9.95 -7.70 1.55
C ASP A 48 10.60 -7.46 2.93
N ARG A 49 11.57 -6.54 3.04
CA ARG A 49 12.24 -6.14 4.28
C ARG A 49 11.38 -5.27 5.20
N ASN A 50 10.39 -4.56 4.66
CA ASN A 50 9.55 -3.63 5.41
C ASN A 50 8.04 -3.78 5.11
N ALA A 51 7.68 -4.89 4.45
CA ALA A 51 6.32 -5.28 4.09
C ALA A 51 5.58 -5.98 5.25
N PHE A 52 5.63 -5.42 6.46
CA PHE A 52 5.15 -6.11 7.67
C PHE A 52 3.65 -6.43 7.63
N GLU A 53 2.82 -5.62 6.98
CA GLU A 53 1.37 -5.82 6.84
C GLU A 53 1.10 -7.11 6.08
N GLY A 54 1.74 -7.31 4.93
CA GLY A 54 1.60 -8.54 4.15
C GLY A 54 2.01 -9.78 4.94
N TRP A 55 3.09 -9.69 5.71
CA TRP A 55 3.53 -10.79 6.58
C TRP A 55 2.63 -11.01 7.80
N ALA A 56 2.06 -9.95 8.38
CA ALA A 56 1.12 -10.03 9.49
C ALA A 56 -0.19 -10.70 9.04
N LEU A 57 -0.73 -10.30 7.88
CA LEU A 57 -1.90 -10.93 7.26
C LEU A 57 -1.63 -12.39 6.94
N ALA A 58 -0.47 -12.70 6.34
CA ALA A 58 -0.08 -14.07 6.03
C ALA A 58 -0.03 -14.94 7.30
N SER A 59 0.53 -14.41 8.38
CA SER A 59 0.64 -15.11 9.66
C SER A 59 -0.73 -15.35 10.28
N ARG A 60 -1.63 -14.36 10.18
CA ARG A 60 -3.00 -14.51 10.67
C ARG A 60 -3.76 -15.60 9.91
N VAL A 61 -3.61 -15.67 8.58
CA VAL A 61 -4.17 -16.76 7.75
C VAL A 61 -3.53 -18.12 8.08
N ALA A 62 -2.25 -18.13 8.43
CA ALA A 62 -1.53 -19.33 8.86
C ALA A 62 -1.86 -19.79 10.29
N GLY A 63 -2.85 -19.15 10.94
CA GLY A 63 -3.45 -19.62 12.19
C GLY A 63 -2.90 -18.96 13.46
N PHE A 64 -2.06 -17.93 13.36
CA PHE A 64 -1.67 -17.16 14.54
C PHE A 64 -2.84 -16.33 15.06
N GLU A 65 -3.09 -16.39 16.37
CA GLU A 65 -4.19 -15.68 17.03
C GLU A 65 -3.93 -14.18 17.09
N HIS A 66 -2.69 -13.82 17.42
CA HIS A 66 -2.23 -12.46 17.57
C HIS A 66 -0.92 -12.23 16.83
N VAL A 67 -0.76 -11.02 16.30
CA VAL A 67 0.50 -10.59 15.68
C VAL A 67 0.95 -9.30 16.35
N ARG A 68 2.16 -9.29 16.88
CA ARG A 68 2.82 -8.11 17.44
C ARG A 68 3.88 -7.62 16.48
N LEU A 69 3.97 -6.31 16.29
CA LEU A 69 5.05 -5.67 15.55
C LEU A 69 6.04 -5.02 16.52
N SER A 70 7.31 -5.37 16.38
CA SER A 70 8.44 -4.68 17.01
C SER A 70 9.46 -4.25 15.95
N TRP A 71 10.31 -3.29 16.26
CA TRP A 71 11.33 -2.81 15.32
C TRP A 71 12.54 -2.21 16.03
N ALA A 72 13.67 -2.19 15.33
CA ALA A 72 14.86 -1.48 15.79
C ALA A 72 14.65 0.03 15.63
N THR A 73 14.97 0.79 16.67
CA THR A 73 14.90 2.26 16.66
C THR A 73 16.27 2.91 16.52
N GLU A 74 17.35 2.13 16.59
CA GLU A 74 18.69 2.67 16.43
C GLU A 74 18.97 3.05 14.98
N SER A 75 19.67 4.17 14.77
CA SER A 75 20.26 4.53 13.48
C SER A 75 19.27 4.74 12.32
N ILE A 76 18.11 5.36 12.57
CA ILE A 76 17.20 5.82 11.52
C ILE A 76 17.91 6.86 10.63
N LYS A 77 18.06 6.56 9.34
CA LYS A 77 18.73 7.42 8.34
C LYS A 77 17.73 8.08 7.40
N GLU A 78 16.61 7.43 7.14
CA GLU A 78 15.59 7.91 6.21
C GLU A 78 14.29 8.29 6.97
N PRO A 79 14.22 9.47 7.60
CA PRO A 79 13.11 9.85 8.47
C PRO A 79 11.75 9.84 7.76
N LYS A 80 11.72 10.16 6.47
CA LYS A 80 10.49 10.16 5.65
C LYS A 80 9.92 8.75 5.45
N HIS A 81 10.80 7.75 5.28
CA HIS A 81 10.39 6.35 5.20
C HIS A 81 10.01 5.80 6.59
N TYR A 82 10.72 6.21 7.63
CA TYR A 82 10.38 5.83 9.00
C TYR A 82 9.01 6.38 9.43
N ASN A 83 8.70 7.64 9.10
CA ASN A 83 7.37 8.21 9.35
C ASN A 83 6.27 7.43 8.64
N ARG A 84 6.50 6.96 7.40
CA ARG A 84 5.55 6.07 6.72
C ARG A 84 5.39 4.74 7.44
N PHE A 85 6.48 4.15 7.92
CA PHE A 85 6.41 2.92 8.71
C PHE A 85 5.57 3.11 9.98
N LEU A 86 5.81 4.18 10.75
CA LEU A 86 5.03 4.50 11.95
C LEU A 86 3.56 4.75 11.64
N TYR A 87 3.26 5.52 10.58
CA TYR A 87 1.90 5.76 10.11
C TYR A 87 1.19 4.45 9.75
N ARG A 88 1.84 3.59 8.98
CA ARG A 88 1.30 2.29 8.57
C ARG A 88 1.03 1.40 9.78
N ALA A 89 1.96 1.30 10.72
CA ALA A 89 1.78 0.51 11.94
C ALA A 89 0.59 1.02 12.77
N PHE A 90 0.46 2.35 12.91
CA PHE A 90 -0.69 2.96 13.57
C PHE A 90 -2.00 2.62 12.86
N MET A 91 -2.09 2.85 11.56
CA MET A 91 -3.31 2.56 10.79
C MET A 91 -3.64 1.08 10.84
N PHE A 92 -2.68 0.19 10.66
CA PHE A 92 -2.90 -1.26 10.71
C PHE A 92 -3.48 -1.71 12.06
N SER A 93 -3.00 -1.15 13.18
CA SER A 93 -3.57 -1.39 14.52
C SER A 93 -5.02 -0.92 14.68
N LYS A 94 -5.45 0.10 13.91
CA LYS A 94 -6.83 0.57 13.92
C LYS A 94 -7.77 -0.41 13.22
N TYR A 95 -7.33 -0.92 12.05
CA TYR A 95 -8.11 -1.81 11.19
C TYR A 95 -8.19 -3.25 11.73
N PHE A 96 -7.14 -3.74 12.40
CA PHE A 96 -7.03 -5.15 12.77
C PHE A 96 -6.85 -5.34 14.28
N LYS A 97 -7.92 -5.71 14.99
CA LYS A 97 -7.91 -5.87 16.47
C LYS A 97 -7.02 -6.99 16.98
N TRP A 98 -6.68 -7.95 16.12
CA TRP A 98 -5.76 -9.04 16.43
C TRP A 98 -4.28 -8.62 16.29
N PHE A 99 -4.02 -7.42 15.79
CA PHE A 99 -2.68 -6.87 15.63
C PHE A 99 -2.37 -5.84 16.72
N SER A 100 -1.13 -5.84 17.20
CA SER A 100 -0.59 -4.82 18.09
C SER A 100 0.81 -4.42 17.65
N SER A 101 1.29 -3.29 18.14
CA SER A 101 2.65 -2.82 17.92
C SER A 101 3.29 -2.41 19.25
N ASP A 102 4.61 -2.30 19.27
CA ASP A 102 5.32 -1.56 20.31
C ASP A 102 4.88 -0.09 20.32
N VAL A 103 5.31 0.66 21.35
CA VAL A 103 4.89 2.04 21.59
C VAL A 103 5.18 2.91 20.36
N LEU A 104 4.11 3.43 19.76
CA LEU A 104 4.16 4.31 18.60
C LEU A 104 4.23 5.76 19.06
N ASN A 105 5.33 6.44 18.75
CA ASN A 105 5.38 7.90 18.82
C ASN A 105 4.94 8.46 17.46
N VAL A 106 3.63 8.67 17.31
CA VAL A 106 3.00 9.09 16.05
C VAL A 106 2.33 10.45 16.13
N ASP A 107 2.40 11.15 17.26
CA ASP A 107 1.66 12.41 17.46
C ASP A 107 2.02 13.48 16.43
N HIS A 108 3.27 13.54 15.96
CA HIS A 108 3.67 14.45 14.87
C HIS A 108 3.08 14.06 13.50
N ILE A 109 2.59 12.83 13.35
CA ILE A 109 2.05 12.26 12.10
C ILE A 109 0.52 12.20 12.13
N VAL A 110 -0.07 11.82 13.27
CA VAL A 110 -1.52 11.59 13.40
C VAL A 110 -2.18 12.53 14.40
N GLY A 111 -1.40 13.43 15.02
CA GLY A 111 -1.90 14.40 15.99
C GLY A 111 -2.84 15.42 15.38
N VAL A 112 -3.83 15.81 16.19
CA VAL A 112 -4.82 16.84 15.89
C VAL A 112 -4.15 18.22 15.97
N GLY A 113 -4.52 19.13 15.07
CA GLY A 113 -4.00 20.51 15.05
C GLY A 113 -2.74 20.72 14.22
N ILE A 114 -2.14 19.65 13.69
CA ILE A 114 -1.08 19.73 12.68
C ILE A 114 -1.72 19.62 11.31
N GLU A 115 -1.72 20.71 10.55
CA GLU A 115 -2.18 20.71 9.16
C GLU A 115 -1.26 19.87 8.28
N LYS A 116 -1.87 19.13 7.35
CA LYS A 116 -1.16 18.22 6.46
C LYS A 116 -1.68 18.39 5.04
N TYR A 117 -0.75 18.34 4.10
CA TYR A 117 -1.01 18.61 2.70
C TYR A 117 -0.48 17.47 1.84
N ILE A 118 -1.32 16.93 0.95
CA ILE A 118 -0.89 16.01 -0.10
C ILE A 118 -0.33 16.80 -1.27
N ASN A 119 0.82 16.40 -1.82
CA ASN A 119 1.37 17.09 -2.98
C ASN A 119 0.54 16.88 -4.25
N HIS A 120 0.65 17.86 -5.15
CA HIS A 120 0.10 17.79 -6.49
C HIS A 120 1.20 17.40 -7.49
N GLY A 121 0.95 16.37 -8.31
CA GLY A 121 1.91 15.91 -9.32
C GLY A 121 1.84 16.79 -10.56
N THR A 122 2.87 17.59 -10.84
CA THR A 122 2.86 18.55 -11.97
C THR A 122 3.62 18.08 -13.21
N VAL A 123 4.47 17.05 -13.11
CA VAL A 123 5.34 16.58 -14.20
C VAL A 123 4.95 15.17 -14.62
N SER A 124 4.68 14.91 -15.90
CA SER A 124 4.31 13.57 -16.38
C SER A 124 5.43 12.56 -16.11
N ALA A 125 5.05 11.37 -15.65
CA ALA A 125 5.99 10.28 -15.45
C ALA A 125 6.56 9.84 -16.80
N SER A 126 7.88 9.67 -16.89
CA SER A 126 8.48 9.08 -18.08
C SER A 126 8.08 7.61 -18.18
N VAL A 127 7.65 7.19 -19.36
CA VAL A 127 7.46 5.77 -19.67
C VAL A 127 8.81 5.18 -20.03
N LYS A 128 9.17 4.04 -19.43
CA LYS A 128 10.39 3.32 -19.81
C LYS A 128 10.18 2.61 -21.14
N ASP A 129 11.22 2.59 -21.98
CA ASP A 129 11.18 1.93 -23.30
C ASP A 129 11.02 0.40 -23.23
N ASP A 130 11.31 -0.24 -22.08
CA ASP A 130 11.13 -1.69 -21.93
C ASP A 130 9.63 -2.02 -21.78
N PRO A 131 9.01 -2.72 -22.74
CA PRO A 131 7.59 -3.06 -22.72
C PRO A 131 7.22 -4.03 -21.59
N ARG A 132 8.20 -4.66 -20.95
CA ARG A 132 7.99 -5.55 -19.78
C ARG A 132 8.11 -4.82 -18.45
N SER A 133 8.40 -3.52 -18.47
CA SER A 133 8.49 -2.71 -17.26
C SER A 133 7.11 -2.44 -16.67
N GLU A 134 7.05 -2.23 -15.36
CA GLU A 134 5.81 -1.83 -14.67
C GLU A 134 5.26 -0.52 -15.22
N SER A 135 6.14 0.41 -15.58
CA SER A 135 5.75 1.70 -16.18
C SER A 135 5.08 1.55 -17.55
N ALA A 136 5.56 0.62 -18.39
CA ALA A 136 4.93 0.33 -19.68
C ALA A 136 3.58 -0.38 -19.49
N TYR A 137 3.50 -1.33 -18.56
CA TYR A 137 2.26 -2.02 -18.24
C TYR A 137 1.19 -1.06 -17.68
N GLU A 138 1.59 -0.17 -16.76
CA GLU A 138 0.75 0.91 -16.24
C GLU A 138 0.23 1.85 -17.35
N ASP A 139 1.11 2.36 -18.21
CA ASP A 139 0.70 3.26 -19.31
C ASP A 139 -0.29 2.55 -20.25
N CYS A 140 -0.08 1.26 -20.50
CA CYS A 140 -0.96 0.46 -21.31
C CYS A 140 -2.37 0.36 -20.70
N LEU A 141 -2.48 0.00 -19.43
CA LEU A 141 -3.77 -0.07 -18.73
C LEU A 141 -4.45 1.30 -18.62
N TYR A 142 -3.68 2.36 -18.37
CA TYR A 142 -4.18 3.73 -18.33
C TYR A 142 -4.86 4.14 -19.66
N ARG A 143 -4.31 3.69 -20.80
CA ARG A 143 -4.86 3.97 -22.14
C ARG A 143 -5.98 3.02 -22.55
N SER A 144 -6.06 1.83 -21.96
CA SER A 144 -6.98 0.78 -22.40
C SER A 144 -8.44 1.16 -22.11
N GLN A 145 -9.25 1.20 -23.17
CA GLN A 145 -10.69 1.39 -23.06
C GLN A 145 -11.37 0.15 -22.44
N VAL A 146 -10.87 -1.04 -22.76
CA VAL A 146 -11.38 -2.30 -22.21
C VAL A 146 -11.23 -2.29 -20.69
N PHE A 147 -10.03 -1.97 -20.18
CA PHE A 147 -9.77 -1.85 -18.75
C PHE A 147 -10.76 -0.89 -18.05
N ARG A 148 -11.01 0.28 -18.64
CA ARG A 148 -11.96 1.24 -18.08
C ARG A 148 -13.38 0.68 -18.04
N VAL A 149 -13.84 0.03 -19.11
CA VAL A 149 -15.19 -0.55 -19.18
C VAL A 149 -15.37 -1.67 -18.17
N GLU A 150 -14.42 -2.61 -18.10
CA GLU A 150 -14.47 -3.76 -17.18
C GLU A 150 -14.50 -3.32 -15.71
N HIS A 151 -13.79 -2.23 -15.40
CA HIS A 151 -13.75 -1.65 -14.07
C HIS A 151 -14.76 -0.52 -13.86
N ASN A 152 -15.69 -0.27 -14.79
CA ASN A 152 -16.70 0.79 -14.71
C ASN A 152 -16.15 2.21 -14.48
N ILE A 153 -14.92 2.50 -14.93
CA ILE A 153 -14.29 3.81 -14.75
C ILE A 153 -14.89 4.80 -15.74
N ASP A 154 -15.28 5.99 -15.26
CA ASP A 154 -15.88 7.01 -16.11
C ASP A 154 -14.85 7.63 -17.07
N GLU A 155 -15.34 8.16 -18.20
CA GLU A 155 -14.49 8.64 -19.27
C GLU A 155 -13.58 9.79 -18.81
N GLY A 156 -12.28 9.68 -19.07
CA GLY A 156 -11.27 10.65 -18.62
C GLY A 156 -11.01 10.67 -17.11
N ARG A 157 -11.78 9.94 -16.30
CA ARG A 157 -11.64 9.89 -14.82
C ARG A 157 -10.70 8.76 -14.36
N ILE A 158 -9.55 8.65 -15.01
CA ILE A 158 -8.45 7.74 -14.65
C ILE A 158 -7.16 8.53 -14.56
N ALA A 159 -6.32 8.22 -13.58
CA ALA A 159 -5.02 8.86 -13.39
C ALA A 159 -3.95 7.82 -13.06
N ARG A 160 -2.71 8.12 -13.45
CA ARG A 160 -1.53 7.29 -13.20
C ARG A 160 -0.47 8.02 -12.40
N GLN A 161 0.29 7.27 -11.60
CA GLN A 161 1.39 7.79 -10.79
C GLN A 161 0.95 9.01 -9.97
N LEU A 162 -0.14 8.85 -9.20
CA LEU A 162 -0.66 9.87 -8.30
C LEU A 162 0.26 9.97 -7.07
N PRO A 163 0.90 11.12 -6.80
CA PRO A 163 1.88 11.20 -5.74
C PRO A 163 1.22 11.12 -4.36
N VAL A 164 1.96 10.54 -3.41
CA VAL A 164 1.51 10.33 -2.03
C VAL A 164 2.46 10.95 -1.00
N GLY A 165 3.08 12.06 -1.37
CA GLY A 165 3.90 12.84 -0.46
C GLY A 165 3.02 13.68 0.46
N VAL A 166 3.22 13.55 1.77
CA VAL A 166 2.51 14.33 2.78
C VAL A 166 3.47 15.35 3.38
N TYR A 167 3.00 16.58 3.53
CA TYR A 167 3.77 17.74 3.93
C TYR A 167 3.07 18.50 5.05
N THR A 168 3.83 19.16 5.91
CA THR A 168 3.30 19.97 7.03
C THR A 168 3.06 21.43 6.66
N GLU A 169 3.38 21.82 5.43
CA GLU A 169 3.23 23.19 4.93
C GLU A 169 2.63 23.19 3.52
N ASN A 170 1.97 24.28 3.15
CA ASN A 170 1.47 24.57 1.81
C ASN A 170 1.98 25.96 1.37
N PRO A 171 2.82 26.07 0.31
CA PRO A 171 3.18 25.04 -0.66
C PRO A 171 4.13 23.96 -0.10
N PRO A 172 4.06 22.71 -0.60
CA PRO A 172 4.98 21.63 -0.25
C PRO A 172 6.46 21.96 -0.53
N THR A 173 7.35 21.67 0.42
CA THR A 173 8.81 21.81 0.25
C THR A 173 9.53 20.55 0.75
N GLU A 174 10.80 20.38 0.38
CA GLU A 174 11.58 19.23 0.87
C GLU A 174 11.69 19.21 2.41
N LYS A 175 11.75 20.40 3.04
CA LYS A 175 11.86 20.56 4.49
C LYS A 175 10.54 20.24 5.20
N SER A 176 9.41 20.53 4.58
CA SER A 176 8.09 20.23 5.14
C SER A 176 7.62 18.81 4.85
N ALA A 177 8.40 18.01 4.12
CA ALA A 177 8.05 16.65 3.75
C ALA A 177 8.06 15.70 4.96
N LEU A 178 6.87 15.27 5.37
CA LEU A 178 6.67 14.26 6.41
C LEU A 178 6.90 12.85 5.85
N PHE A 179 6.40 12.60 4.64
CA PHE A 179 6.58 11.35 3.89
C PHE A 179 7.41 11.59 2.62
N THR A 180 7.93 10.52 2.01
CA THR A 180 8.61 10.66 0.71
C THR A 180 7.61 11.14 -0.36
N GLY A 181 8.07 11.99 -1.27
CA GLY A 181 7.23 12.59 -2.32
C GLY A 181 7.35 11.84 -3.65
N ASN A 182 7.95 12.51 -4.64
CA ASN A 182 7.95 12.16 -6.07
C ASN A 182 8.41 10.73 -6.45
N ALA A 183 9.12 10.01 -5.59
CA ALA A 183 9.51 8.62 -5.82
C ALA A 183 8.47 7.60 -5.31
N SER A 184 7.27 8.06 -4.94
CA SER A 184 6.22 7.24 -4.37
C SER A 184 4.87 7.73 -4.85
N ALA A 185 4.23 6.88 -5.63
CA ALA A 185 2.97 7.20 -6.26
C ALA A 185 2.10 5.95 -6.32
N ILE A 186 0.80 6.18 -6.29
CA ILE A 186 -0.20 5.17 -6.62
C ILE A 186 -0.10 4.90 -8.12
N ASP A 187 0.01 3.63 -8.51
CA ASP A 187 0.14 3.23 -9.90
C ASP A 187 -1.04 3.72 -10.75
N LEU A 188 -2.27 3.34 -10.39
CA LEU A 188 -3.50 3.80 -11.04
C LEU A 188 -4.64 4.06 -10.05
N ILE A 189 -5.45 5.05 -10.40
CA ILE A 189 -6.71 5.38 -9.73
C ILE A 189 -7.77 5.67 -10.80
N GLY A 190 -8.99 5.20 -10.57
CA GLY A 190 -10.15 5.54 -11.39
C GLY A 190 -11.35 5.94 -10.53
N LEU A 191 -12.26 6.73 -11.08
CA LEU A 191 -13.55 7.04 -10.45
C LEU A 191 -14.69 6.58 -11.35
N ASP A 192 -15.61 5.80 -10.79
CA ASP A 192 -16.82 5.43 -11.50
C ASP A 192 -17.93 6.48 -11.36
N ARG A 193 -19.01 6.31 -12.15
CA ARG A 193 -20.17 7.21 -12.15
C ARG A 193 -20.96 7.19 -10.84
N ASP A 194 -20.83 6.13 -10.07
CA ASP A 194 -21.50 5.98 -8.77
C ASP A 194 -20.69 6.63 -7.63
N GLY A 195 -19.52 7.20 -7.92
CA GLY A 195 -18.66 7.87 -6.96
C GLY A 195 -17.77 6.91 -6.16
N VAL A 196 -17.49 5.72 -6.69
CA VAL A 196 -16.55 4.75 -6.10
C VAL A 196 -15.16 4.99 -6.66
N LEU A 197 -14.21 5.23 -5.76
CA LEU A 197 -12.81 5.37 -6.10
C LEU A 197 -12.16 3.99 -6.20
N LYS A 198 -11.56 3.67 -7.33
CA LYS A 198 -10.88 2.39 -7.58
C LYS A 198 -9.38 2.63 -7.51
N LEU A 199 -8.72 1.98 -6.56
CA LEU A 199 -7.29 2.07 -6.32
C LEU A 199 -6.63 0.79 -6.81
N PHE A 200 -5.67 0.90 -7.72
CA PHE A 200 -5.00 -0.25 -8.32
C PHE A 200 -3.50 -0.22 -8.02
N GLU A 201 -3.02 -1.30 -7.43
CA GLU A 201 -1.60 -1.64 -7.30
C GLU A 201 -1.24 -2.65 -8.41
N LEU A 202 -0.23 -2.35 -9.21
CA LEU A 202 0.13 -3.15 -10.37
C LEU A 202 1.41 -3.98 -10.11
N LYS A 203 1.46 -5.18 -10.70
CA LYS A 203 2.68 -6.01 -10.72
C LYS A 203 2.90 -6.64 -12.08
N VAL A 204 4.09 -6.51 -12.64
CA VAL A 204 4.46 -7.26 -13.86
C VAL A 204 4.82 -8.70 -13.55
N ALA A 205 4.64 -9.58 -14.53
CA ALA A 205 5.05 -10.97 -14.45
C ALA A 205 6.50 -11.10 -13.94
N GLY A 206 6.69 -11.91 -12.89
CA GLY A 206 7.99 -12.12 -12.24
C GLY A 206 8.25 -11.21 -11.03
N ASN A 207 7.55 -10.08 -10.87
CA ASN A 207 7.63 -9.26 -9.66
C ASN A 207 6.69 -9.79 -8.56
N LYS A 208 7.13 -10.86 -7.88
CA LYS A 208 6.37 -11.56 -6.85
C LYS A 208 6.74 -11.09 -5.44
N LYS A 209 6.54 -9.81 -5.12
CA LYS A 209 6.82 -9.28 -3.77
C LYS A 209 5.57 -9.25 -2.89
N VAL A 210 5.73 -9.52 -1.61
CA VAL A 210 4.64 -9.41 -0.61
C VAL A 210 4.29 -7.94 -0.34
N GLY A 211 5.25 -7.04 -0.60
CA GLY A 211 5.10 -5.59 -0.46
C GLY A 211 3.89 -4.97 -1.15
N ALA A 212 3.31 -5.60 -2.18
CA ALA A 212 2.09 -5.12 -2.85
C ALA A 212 0.93 -4.88 -1.85
N LEU A 213 0.78 -5.75 -0.84
CA LEU A 213 -0.25 -5.58 0.19
C LEU A 213 0.03 -4.36 1.08
N SER A 214 1.30 -4.12 1.42
CA SER A 214 1.74 -3.00 2.25
C SER A 214 1.58 -1.66 1.52
N GLU A 215 1.89 -1.62 0.22
CA GLU A 215 1.69 -0.44 -0.63
C GLU A 215 0.22 -0.09 -0.75
N LEU A 216 -0.60 -1.05 -1.16
CA LEU A 216 -2.05 -0.86 -1.31
C LEU A 216 -2.71 -0.42 0.00
N PHE A 217 -2.33 -1.04 1.12
CA PHE A 217 -2.81 -0.62 2.44
C PHE A 217 -2.45 0.84 2.75
N PHE A 218 -1.17 1.20 2.59
CA PHE A 218 -0.70 2.57 2.81
C PHE A 218 -1.45 3.58 1.93
N TYR A 219 -1.56 3.33 0.64
CA TYR A 219 -2.23 4.22 -0.31
C TYR A 219 -3.71 4.40 0.02
N SER A 220 -4.40 3.31 0.36
CA SER A 220 -5.80 3.37 0.75
C SER A 220 -6.02 4.16 2.04
N CYS A 221 -5.12 4.03 3.02
CA CYS A 221 -5.13 4.87 4.23
C CYS A 221 -4.94 6.35 3.90
N ILE A 222 -3.98 6.70 3.05
CA ILE A 222 -3.76 8.10 2.61
C ILE A 222 -5.01 8.67 1.93
N LEU A 223 -5.62 7.92 1.01
CA LEU A 223 -6.84 8.36 0.33
C LEU A 223 -8.02 8.51 1.30
N ASN A 224 -8.15 7.64 2.30
CA ASN A 224 -9.17 7.79 3.34
C ASN A 224 -8.92 9.02 4.26
N ASP A 225 -7.66 9.33 4.56
CA ASP A 225 -7.31 10.54 5.31
C ASP A 225 -7.58 11.81 4.50
N ILE A 226 -7.42 11.77 3.18
CA ILE A 226 -7.84 12.85 2.27
C ILE A 226 -9.37 12.98 2.28
N ARG A 227 -10.09 11.87 2.14
CA ARG A 227 -11.57 11.83 2.17
C ARG A 227 -12.17 12.37 3.46
N SER A 228 -11.52 12.11 4.59
CA SER A 228 -11.96 12.61 5.90
C SER A 228 -11.56 14.07 6.17
N GLY A 229 -10.76 14.68 5.28
CA GLY A 229 -10.22 16.03 5.46
C GLY A 229 -9.05 16.10 6.45
N PHE A 230 -8.53 14.97 6.93
CA PHE A 230 -7.34 14.92 7.77
C PHE A 230 -6.07 15.36 7.01
N ILE A 231 -6.00 15.02 5.72
CA ILE A 231 -4.99 15.51 4.79
C ILE A 231 -5.67 16.37 3.72
N LYS A 232 -5.24 17.62 3.58
CA LYS A 232 -5.80 18.59 2.64
C LYS A 232 -5.05 18.53 1.30
N PRO A 233 -5.69 18.80 0.16
CA PRO A 233 -5.00 19.04 -1.11
C PRO A 233 -4.07 20.25 -1.01
N SER A 234 -2.85 20.16 -1.56
CA SER A 234 -2.01 21.36 -1.73
C SER A 234 -2.47 22.26 -2.89
N SER A 235 -3.37 21.76 -3.74
CA SER A 235 -3.90 22.45 -4.91
C SER A 235 -5.25 21.87 -5.31
N ASP A 236 -6.15 22.72 -5.81
CA ASP A 236 -7.45 22.33 -6.37
C ASP A 236 -7.38 21.97 -7.86
N ALA A 237 -6.18 21.99 -8.46
CA ALA A 237 -6.00 21.64 -9.86
C ALA A 237 -6.38 20.18 -10.14
N LEU A 238 -6.73 19.90 -11.41
CA LEU A 238 -6.94 18.54 -11.89
C LEU A 238 -5.66 17.73 -11.73
N ILE A 239 -5.82 16.49 -11.28
CA ILE A 239 -4.77 15.49 -11.29
C ILE A 239 -4.28 15.35 -12.74
N ARG A 240 -2.97 15.44 -12.90
CA ARG A 240 -2.28 15.41 -14.18
C ARG A 240 -2.79 14.32 -15.13
N ASP A 241 -2.93 14.70 -16.40
CA ASP A 241 -3.38 13.83 -17.51
C ASP A 241 -4.73 13.16 -17.22
N SER A 242 -5.59 13.78 -16.40
CA SER A 242 -6.87 13.25 -15.98
C SER A 242 -7.92 14.35 -15.82
N LEU A 243 -9.20 13.97 -15.90
CA LEU A 243 -10.33 14.78 -15.46
C LEU A 243 -10.63 14.59 -13.97
N LEU A 244 -9.83 13.80 -13.25
CA LEU A 244 -9.92 13.67 -11.79
C LEU A 244 -9.32 14.89 -11.10
N SER A 245 -9.87 15.25 -9.95
CA SER A 245 -9.32 16.23 -9.02
C SER A 245 -9.22 15.63 -7.61
N TRP A 246 -8.54 16.32 -6.69
CA TRP A 246 -8.62 15.94 -5.28
C TRP A 246 -10.03 16.11 -4.71
N GLN A 247 -10.85 17.00 -5.26
CA GLN A 247 -12.25 17.13 -4.84
C GLN A 247 -13.08 15.89 -5.19
N ASP A 248 -12.77 15.23 -6.31
CA ASP A 248 -13.39 13.95 -6.67
C ASP A 248 -12.99 12.85 -5.68
N VAL A 249 -11.72 12.82 -5.24
CA VAL A 249 -11.27 11.90 -4.18
C VAL A 249 -12.03 12.18 -2.89
N ILE A 250 -12.08 13.44 -2.44
CA ILE A 250 -12.78 13.85 -1.21
C ILE A 250 -14.26 13.43 -1.23
N ASN A 251 -14.93 13.65 -2.36
CA ASN A 251 -16.35 13.37 -2.52
C ASN A 251 -16.69 11.89 -2.80
N SER A 252 -15.67 11.03 -2.99
CA SER A 252 -15.90 9.62 -3.26
C SER A 252 -16.57 8.90 -2.08
N LYS A 253 -17.51 8.02 -2.39
CA LYS A 253 -18.35 7.29 -1.42
C LYS A 253 -17.60 6.19 -0.69
N LYS A 254 -16.70 5.50 -1.39
CA LYS A 254 -15.83 4.43 -0.86
C LYS A 254 -14.62 4.24 -1.75
N ILE A 255 -13.66 3.46 -1.26
CA ILE A 255 -12.50 3.01 -2.01
C ILE A 255 -12.63 1.50 -2.24
N GLU A 256 -12.44 1.06 -3.48
CA GLU A 256 -12.26 -0.35 -3.84
C GLU A 256 -10.80 -0.59 -4.17
N ASN A 257 -10.18 -1.54 -3.46
CA ASN A 257 -8.75 -1.82 -3.56
C ASN A 257 -8.51 -3.02 -4.48
N TYR A 258 -7.56 -2.88 -5.41
CA TYR A 258 -7.20 -3.91 -6.38
C TYR A 258 -5.70 -4.15 -6.40
N ILE A 259 -5.31 -5.42 -6.53
CA ILE A 259 -3.97 -5.81 -6.96
C ILE A 259 -4.11 -6.50 -8.31
N ILE A 260 -3.52 -5.93 -9.36
CA ILE A 260 -3.61 -6.48 -10.72
C ILE A 260 -2.21 -6.87 -11.20
N SER A 261 -2.08 -8.09 -11.72
CA SER A 261 -0.82 -8.55 -12.31
C SER A 261 -0.97 -9.05 -13.72
N SER A 262 0.03 -8.76 -14.56
CA SER A 262 0.16 -9.36 -15.90
C SER A 262 0.59 -10.83 -15.88
N GLY A 263 0.96 -11.36 -14.72
CA GLY A 263 1.29 -12.76 -14.52
C GLY A 263 0.72 -13.27 -13.21
N GLU A 264 1.41 -14.26 -12.63
CA GLU A 264 1.08 -14.76 -11.30
C GLU A 264 1.58 -13.82 -10.21
N LEU A 265 0.73 -13.56 -9.24
CA LEU A 265 1.05 -12.92 -7.98
C LEU A 265 1.88 -13.83 -7.08
N HIS A 266 2.46 -13.21 -6.05
CA HIS A 266 3.10 -13.97 -4.98
C HIS A 266 2.04 -14.85 -4.25
N PRO A 267 2.34 -16.11 -3.90
CA PRO A 267 1.37 -17.02 -3.29
C PRO A 267 0.71 -16.48 -2.01
N ILE A 268 1.47 -15.74 -1.19
CA ILE A 268 0.91 -15.04 -0.02
C ILE A 268 -0.11 -13.99 -0.42
N VAL A 269 0.18 -13.16 -1.43
CA VAL A 269 -0.73 -12.10 -1.88
C VAL A 269 -2.03 -12.72 -2.37
N ARG A 270 -1.93 -13.75 -3.22
CA ARG A 270 -3.09 -14.53 -3.70
C ARG A 270 -3.89 -15.12 -2.55
N GLY A 271 -3.23 -15.83 -1.63
CA GLY A 271 -3.92 -16.52 -0.53
C GLY A 271 -4.55 -15.56 0.49
N VAL A 272 -3.89 -14.42 0.77
CA VAL A 272 -4.44 -13.38 1.65
C VAL A 272 -5.68 -12.74 1.01
N CYS A 273 -5.61 -12.38 -0.27
CA CYS A 273 -6.76 -11.87 -1.04
C CYS A 273 -7.98 -12.82 -1.02
N ALA A 274 -7.73 -14.13 -1.03
CA ALA A 274 -8.78 -15.16 -1.00
C ALA A 274 -9.33 -15.47 0.41
N SER A 275 -8.78 -14.84 1.46
CA SER A 275 -9.10 -15.14 2.85
C SER A 275 -9.96 -14.06 3.50
N SER A 276 -10.69 -14.42 4.56
CA SER A 276 -11.52 -13.48 5.33
C SER A 276 -10.71 -12.53 6.22
N VAL A 277 -9.39 -12.67 6.30
CA VAL A 277 -8.54 -11.79 7.13
C VAL A 277 -8.65 -10.32 6.75
N LEU A 278 -9.05 -10.06 5.51
CA LEU A 278 -9.24 -8.74 4.91
C LEU A 278 -10.67 -8.21 5.03
N GLU A 279 -11.52 -8.76 5.91
CA GLU A 279 -12.91 -8.30 6.07
C GLU A 279 -13.04 -6.78 6.29
N ASN A 280 -12.10 -6.18 7.05
CA ASN A 280 -12.08 -4.75 7.35
C ASN A 280 -11.30 -3.92 6.31
N PHE A 281 -10.63 -4.59 5.36
CA PHE A 281 -9.88 -3.98 4.26
C PHE A 281 -9.97 -4.84 3.00
N PRO A 282 -11.15 -4.90 2.33
CA PRO A 282 -11.32 -5.80 1.19
C PRO A 282 -10.38 -5.45 0.04
N VAL A 283 -9.78 -6.48 -0.56
CA VAL A 283 -8.90 -6.36 -1.72
C VAL A 283 -9.31 -7.38 -2.77
N THR A 284 -9.43 -6.94 -4.01
CA THR A 284 -9.64 -7.82 -5.17
C THR A 284 -8.31 -8.07 -5.87
N CYS A 285 -7.88 -9.32 -5.98
CA CYS A 285 -6.69 -9.70 -6.72
C CYS A 285 -7.08 -10.22 -8.12
N ILE A 286 -6.40 -9.76 -9.17
CA ILE A 286 -6.57 -10.21 -10.56
C ILE A 286 -5.21 -10.59 -11.15
N GLU A 287 -5.11 -11.79 -11.73
CA GLU A 287 -3.87 -12.36 -12.27
C GLU A 287 -3.97 -12.58 -13.78
N GLY A 288 -2.83 -12.51 -14.47
CA GLY A 288 -2.76 -12.72 -15.91
C GLY A 288 -3.54 -11.67 -16.73
N TYR A 289 -3.79 -10.50 -16.15
CA TYR A 289 -4.51 -9.42 -16.83
C TYR A 289 -3.64 -8.90 -17.98
N LYS A 290 -4.17 -8.94 -19.20
CA LYS A 290 -3.45 -8.46 -20.38
C LYS A 290 -3.95 -7.08 -20.73
N CYS A 291 -3.03 -6.21 -21.12
CA CYS A 291 -3.42 -4.98 -21.76
C CYS A 291 -3.77 -5.30 -23.22
N GLU A 292 -5.04 -5.07 -23.56
CA GLU A 292 -5.58 -5.13 -24.93
C GLU A 292 -5.71 -3.73 -25.52
#